data_AF-A0A257W1L0-F1
#
_entry.id   AF-A0A257W1L0-F1
#
_cell.length_a   1.000
_cell.length_b   1.000
_cell.length_c   1.000
_cell.angle_alpha   90.00
_cell.angle_beta   90.00
_cell.angle_gamma   90.00
#
_symmetry.space_group_name_H-M   'P 1'
#
loop_
_entity.id
_entity.type
_entity.pdbx_description
1 polymer ?
#
loop_
_entity_poly.entity_id
_entity_poly.type
_entity_poly.pdbx_seq_one_letter_code
_entity_poly.pdbx_strand_id
1 'polypeptide(L)'
;KLSSTREDAFSVLDSNGGINHAKALRRLDSIELYAKSDLVTQGANARPIKTVHFEYDYSLCKNYAGDASKGKLTLKKIWFSYNKNEKGKQNPYVFSYHSSNPNYHAKRYDRWGNYKSGTGNIGNLSNSDFPYVIQDSAQAALEAGAWNLSEIKLPSGGRMKITYEADDYAYVQNKRSAAMFGVEGFGESPIESPDVNLYRKGIIDGLPTYVSKEYMFIKGKPGVAIGTKEDIFNKYLEGHDYVYMKLAVKMPVDRWGGGYEFVPVYARVEDYGLTATPNRFWIKFKKPSKAYPTSELGDDIDLGDAIRMLGSGFAEIKNVVEGFSKASKDKGWCKTVEVDKSFIRLNAPTYSKIGGGHRVKKVEIFDHWNTMTGQRESVYGQEYIYKTSIQVNGETKTISSGVATYEPMIGNEENPFRQPIDYSERMAPLAPASFLYSEMPLGESYFPGASVGYSKVRVRTINAKAKSANGWEETEYYTSKDFPTIVEHTVLDQDSKKRYKPKLPDLLRVYSVDRITVSQGFKVELNDMNGKVKAQASFAENDSINPISYVQNYYKADDERSAVKKLNNSVWVADSVNGHINKSGIIGKDIEVM
;
A
#
# COMPACT_ATOMS: atom_id res chain seq x y z
N LYS A 1 -10.59 32.89 20.77
CA LYS A 1 -10.47 34.07 19.87
C LYS A 1 -9.65 33.70 18.63
N LEU A 2 -10.13 34.10 17.46
CA LEU A 2 -9.45 33.94 16.15
C LEU A 2 -9.12 35.34 15.61
N SER A 3 -8.19 36.05 16.24
CA SER A 3 -7.95 37.48 15.98
C SER A 3 -6.82 37.73 14.99
N SER A 4 -5.73 36.97 15.04
CA SER A 4 -4.57 37.17 14.18
C SER A 4 -4.72 36.43 12.84
N THR A 5 -4.21 37.03 11.77
CA THR A 5 -4.10 36.38 10.45
C THR A 5 -2.94 35.41 10.41
N ARG A 6 -3.09 34.36 9.61
CA ARG A 6 -2.02 33.43 9.23
C ARG A 6 -1.18 34.02 8.11
N GLU A 7 0.08 33.63 8.04
CA GLU A 7 1.03 34.02 7.00
C GLU A 7 1.26 32.89 5.99
N ASP A 8 0.71 31.70 6.24
CA ASP A 8 0.95 30.48 5.48
C ASP A 8 -0.29 29.93 4.78
N ALA A 9 -1.43 30.63 4.88
CA ALA A 9 -2.72 30.15 4.44
C ALA A 9 -3.60 31.33 3.97
N PHE A 10 -3.76 31.42 2.65
CA PHE A 10 -4.46 32.50 1.97
C PHE A 10 -5.58 31.92 1.09
N SER A 11 -6.58 32.74 0.80
CA SER A 11 -7.66 32.39 -0.12
C SER A 11 -7.18 32.40 -1.58
N VAL A 12 -7.95 31.76 -2.46
CA VAL A 12 -7.72 31.86 -3.91
C VAL A 12 -8.01 33.27 -4.40
N LEU A 13 -7.25 33.75 -5.38
CA LEU A 13 -7.44 35.08 -5.98
C LEU A 13 -8.74 35.14 -6.78
N ASP A 14 -8.91 34.23 -7.73
CA ASP A 14 -10.08 34.13 -8.60
C ASP A 14 -10.28 32.71 -9.14
N SER A 15 -11.19 32.54 -10.11
CA SER A 15 -11.50 31.24 -10.74
C SER A 15 -10.35 30.61 -11.52
N ASN A 16 -9.32 31.39 -11.88
CA ASN A 16 -8.13 30.92 -12.60
C ASN A 16 -7.01 30.48 -11.64
N GLY A 17 -7.23 30.58 -10.33
CA GLY A 17 -6.25 30.22 -9.31
C GLY A 17 -5.49 31.44 -8.76
N GLY A 18 -4.28 31.22 -8.23
CA GLY A 18 -3.47 32.27 -7.62
C GLY A 18 -3.76 32.52 -6.14
N ILE A 19 -2.85 33.25 -5.47
CA ILE A 19 -2.87 33.49 -4.03
C ILE A 19 -3.36 34.90 -3.74
N ASN A 20 -4.40 35.02 -2.91
CA ASN A 20 -4.91 36.31 -2.45
C ASN A 20 -4.31 36.69 -1.10
N HIS A 21 -3.21 37.45 -1.12
CA HIS A 21 -2.55 37.91 0.11
C HIS A 21 -3.41 38.86 0.97
N ALA A 22 -4.47 39.46 0.41
CA ALA A 22 -5.40 40.29 1.17
C ALA A 22 -6.41 39.47 2.00
N LYS A 23 -6.60 38.18 1.68
CA LYS A 23 -7.57 37.29 2.33
C LYS A 23 -6.88 36.10 3.00
N ALA A 24 -6.18 36.37 4.10
CA ALA A 24 -5.56 35.36 4.94
C ALA A 24 -6.57 34.67 5.87
N LEU A 25 -6.37 33.38 6.11
CA LEU A 25 -7.08 32.62 7.15
C LEU A 25 -6.65 33.11 8.55
N ARG A 26 -7.45 32.83 9.58
CA ARG A 26 -7.15 33.22 10.98
C ARG A 26 -6.48 32.08 11.75
N ARG A 27 -5.71 32.41 12.79
CA ARG A 27 -5.16 31.44 13.76
C ARG A 27 -5.81 31.59 15.13
N LEU A 28 -5.76 30.52 15.93
CA LEU A 28 -6.29 30.49 17.30
C LEU A 28 -5.30 31.17 18.24
N ASP A 29 -5.62 32.36 18.74
CA ASP A 29 -4.72 33.07 19.66
C ASP A 29 -4.97 32.67 21.12
N SER A 30 -6.25 32.44 21.48
CA SER A 30 -6.62 32.06 22.84
C SER A 30 -7.93 31.29 22.95
N ILE A 31 -8.10 30.51 24.02
CA ILE A 31 -9.37 29.91 24.45
C ILE A 31 -9.70 30.48 25.84
N GLU A 32 -10.86 31.12 25.97
CA GLU A 32 -11.27 31.84 27.18
C GLU A 32 -12.50 31.16 27.80
N LEU A 33 -12.40 30.80 29.08
CA LEU A 33 -13.49 30.23 29.88
C LEU A 33 -14.13 31.31 30.74
N TYR A 34 -15.44 31.46 30.64
CA TYR A 34 -16.23 32.46 31.37
C TYR A 34 -17.26 31.82 32.30
N ALA A 35 -17.58 32.51 33.40
CA ALA A 35 -18.80 32.21 34.15
C ALA A 35 -20.01 32.66 33.32
N LYS A 36 -21.05 31.83 33.25
CA LYS A 36 -22.25 32.16 32.48
C LYS A 36 -22.93 33.44 33.01
N SER A 37 -22.99 33.62 34.33
CA SER A 37 -23.56 34.82 34.97
C SER A 37 -22.84 36.09 34.54
N ASP A 38 -21.51 36.07 34.52
CA ASP A 38 -20.68 37.24 34.22
C ASP A 38 -20.74 37.57 32.72
N LEU A 39 -20.76 36.54 31.87
CA LEU A 39 -20.90 36.72 30.43
C LEU A 39 -22.25 37.32 30.04
N VAL A 40 -23.34 36.91 30.71
CA VAL A 40 -24.69 37.44 30.44
C VAL A 40 -24.83 38.88 30.95
N THR A 41 -24.24 39.21 32.10
CA THR A 41 -24.36 40.54 32.71
C THR A 41 -23.40 41.57 32.13
N GLN A 42 -22.18 41.17 31.76
CA GLN A 42 -21.11 42.08 31.33
C GLN A 42 -20.77 41.96 29.84
N GLY A 43 -21.31 40.96 29.13
CA GLY A 43 -21.07 40.75 27.70
C GLY A 43 -19.59 40.69 27.37
N ALA A 44 -19.13 41.53 26.44
CA ALA A 44 -17.74 41.61 26.01
C ALA A 44 -16.75 42.03 27.12
N ASN A 45 -17.24 42.64 28.20
CA ASN A 45 -16.43 43.09 29.34
C ASN A 45 -16.26 42.01 30.42
N ALA A 46 -16.92 40.87 30.28
CA ALA A 46 -16.80 39.77 31.23
C ALA A 46 -15.34 39.36 31.42
N ARG A 47 -14.98 38.97 32.65
CA ARG A 47 -13.61 38.54 32.97
C ARG A 47 -13.49 37.02 32.76
N PRO A 48 -12.50 36.55 31.97
CA PRO A 48 -12.28 35.12 31.84
C PRO A 48 -11.69 34.55 33.14
N ILE A 49 -12.22 33.41 33.57
CA ILE A 49 -11.75 32.63 34.71
C ILE A 49 -10.39 32.02 34.38
N LYS A 50 -10.29 31.43 33.19
CA LYS A 50 -9.09 30.78 32.66
C LYS A 50 -8.95 31.16 31.19
N THR A 51 -7.74 31.54 30.80
CA THR A 51 -7.39 31.75 29.39
C THR A 51 -6.22 30.83 29.02
N VAL A 52 -6.41 30.04 27.98
CA VAL A 52 -5.34 29.30 27.31
C VAL A 52 -4.78 30.20 26.23
N HIS A 53 -3.48 30.42 26.25
CA HIS A 53 -2.77 31.25 25.28
C HIS A 53 -1.87 30.38 24.39
N PHE A 54 -1.73 30.76 23.13
CA PHE A 54 -0.96 30.02 22.12
C PHE A 54 0.11 30.93 21.49
N GLU A 55 1.35 30.45 21.42
CA GLU A 55 2.44 31.12 20.69
C GLU A 55 2.89 30.25 19.53
N TYR A 56 3.03 30.88 18.36
CA TYR A 56 3.38 30.21 17.11
C TYR A 56 4.61 30.83 16.45
N ASP A 57 5.30 30.06 15.63
CA ASP A 57 6.24 30.54 14.62
C ASP A 57 5.94 29.92 13.24
N TYR A 58 6.81 30.15 12.26
CA TYR A 58 6.73 29.57 10.92
C TYR A 58 8.04 28.84 10.57
N SER A 59 8.63 28.13 11.53
CA SER A 59 9.95 27.51 11.38
C SER A 59 9.93 26.19 10.59
N LEU A 60 8.81 25.47 10.59
CA LEU A 60 8.69 24.16 9.92
C LEU A 60 8.15 24.26 8.50
N CYS A 61 8.58 23.35 7.61
CA CYS A 61 8.06 23.21 6.25
C CYS A 61 8.17 24.53 5.45
N LYS A 62 9.39 25.06 5.33
CA LYS A 62 9.69 26.32 4.63
C LYS A 62 9.45 26.21 3.12
N ASN A 63 9.47 27.34 2.41
CA ASN A 63 9.24 27.45 0.96
C ASN A 63 7.84 27.00 0.53
N TYR A 64 6.86 27.15 1.41
CA TYR A 64 5.47 26.98 1.03
C TYR A 64 5.00 28.21 0.23
N ALA A 65 4.14 27.99 -0.77
CA ALA A 65 3.76 29.00 -1.76
C ALA A 65 3.13 30.28 -1.18
N GLY A 66 2.66 30.28 0.08
CA GLY A 66 2.12 31.46 0.75
C GLY A 66 3.16 32.52 1.13
N ASP A 67 4.38 32.12 1.46
CA ASP A 67 5.52 33.01 1.75
C ASP A 67 6.82 32.22 1.60
N ALA A 68 7.59 32.51 0.54
CA ALA A 68 8.81 31.78 0.21
C ALA A 68 9.90 31.87 1.29
N SER A 69 9.81 32.86 2.21
CA SER A 69 10.77 33.05 3.29
C SER A 69 10.39 32.33 4.59
N LYS A 70 9.14 31.85 4.69
CA LYS A 70 8.56 31.27 5.90
C LYS A 70 8.00 29.88 5.65
N GLY A 71 7.72 29.19 6.76
CA GLY A 71 7.12 27.88 6.77
C GLY A 71 5.64 27.88 7.12
N LYS A 72 5.18 26.75 7.63
CA LYS A 72 3.81 26.53 8.12
C LYS A 72 3.67 26.96 9.57
N LEU A 73 2.45 27.41 9.91
CA LEU A 73 2.12 27.82 11.28
C LEU A 73 2.42 26.67 12.26
N THR A 74 3.38 26.90 13.15
CA THR A 74 3.95 25.90 14.06
C THR A 74 3.73 26.33 15.50
N LEU A 75 3.12 25.47 16.32
CA LEU A 75 2.87 25.77 17.73
C LEU A 75 4.16 25.65 18.55
N LYS A 76 4.56 26.72 19.24
CA LYS A 76 5.79 26.73 20.06
C LYS A 76 5.53 26.72 21.54
N LYS A 77 4.46 27.38 22.01
CA LYS A 77 4.13 27.40 23.43
C LYS A 77 2.64 27.42 23.71
N ILE A 78 2.27 26.85 24.85
CA ILE A 78 0.95 27.02 25.47
C ILE A 78 1.15 27.43 26.93
N TRP A 79 0.40 28.41 27.41
CA TRP A 79 0.34 28.72 28.84
C TRP A 79 -1.08 29.09 29.27
N PHE A 80 -1.28 29.11 30.58
CA PHE A 80 -2.56 29.46 31.18
C PHE A 80 -2.42 30.75 31.97
N SER A 81 -3.39 31.64 31.83
CA SER A 81 -3.63 32.73 32.78
C SER A 81 -4.95 32.48 33.50
N TYR A 82 -5.04 32.95 34.74
CA TYR A 82 -6.23 32.79 35.57
C TYR A 82 -6.68 34.14 36.08
N ASN A 83 -7.93 34.52 35.84
CA ASN A 83 -8.44 35.83 36.21
C ASN A 83 -7.50 36.97 35.74
N LYS A 84 -7.00 36.93 34.50
CA LYS A 84 -6.00 37.90 33.96
C LYS A 84 -4.63 37.93 34.68
N ASN A 85 -4.32 36.95 35.54
CA ASN A 85 -2.99 36.78 36.11
C ASN A 85 -2.07 36.08 35.09
N GLU A 86 -1.11 36.82 34.55
CA GLU A 86 -0.20 36.36 33.49
C GLU A 86 1.07 35.65 34.01
N LYS A 87 1.18 35.37 35.31
CA LYS A 87 2.33 34.63 35.88
C LYS A 87 2.57 33.28 35.20
N GLY A 88 1.52 32.63 34.70
CA GLY A 88 1.65 31.36 33.99
C GLY A 88 2.50 31.43 32.71
N LYS A 89 2.71 32.62 32.14
CA LYS A 89 3.61 32.83 30.99
C LYS A 89 5.07 32.48 31.30
N GLN A 90 5.50 32.54 32.56
CA GLN A 90 6.86 32.20 32.97
C GLN A 90 7.14 30.69 32.92
N ASN A 91 6.08 29.87 33.03
CA ASN A 91 6.18 28.41 33.02
C ASN A 91 5.25 27.81 31.96
N PRO A 92 5.53 28.03 30.66
CA PRO A 92 4.71 27.50 29.58
C PRO A 92 5.03 26.03 29.30
N TYR A 93 4.11 25.34 28.64
CA TYR A 93 4.44 24.18 27.82
C TYR A 93 5.22 24.67 26.60
N VAL A 94 6.37 24.09 26.31
CA VAL A 94 7.18 24.42 25.12
C VAL A 94 7.27 23.21 24.22
N PHE A 95 6.96 23.41 22.94
CA PHE A 95 6.93 22.37 21.92
C PHE A 95 8.15 22.49 21.00
N SER A 96 8.87 21.39 20.89
CA SER A 96 10.01 21.21 20.00
C SER A 96 9.72 20.10 19.01
N TYR A 97 10.21 20.26 17.78
CA TYR A 97 9.93 19.36 16.68
C TYR A 97 11.20 18.65 16.23
N HIS A 98 11.04 17.60 15.45
CA HIS A 98 12.14 16.81 14.95
C HIS A 98 13.11 17.66 14.11
N SER A 99 14.40 17.31 14.13
CA SER A 99 15.45 18.04 13.41
C SER A 99 15.30 17.92 11.89
N SER A 100 14.70 16.82 11.40
CA SER A 100 14.30 16.66 10.01
C SER A 100 13.17 17.65 9.68
N ASN A 101 13.54 18.74 9.02
CA ASN A 101 12.61 19.80 8.61
C ASN A 101 12.84 20.13 7.12
N PRO A 102 12.47 19.22 6.20
CA PRO A 102 12.59 19.48 4.78
C PRO A 102 11.68 20.63 4.35
N ASN A 103 12.09 21.35 3.31
CA ASN A 103 11.26 22.37 2.68
C ASN A 103 10.07 21.72 1.98
N TYR A 104 8.97 22.46 1.88
CA TYR A 104 7.81 22.08 1.09
C TYR A 104 8.19 21.83 -0.37
N HIS A 105 7.64 20.75 -0.93
CA HIS A 105 7.74 20.47 -2.35
C HIS A 105 6.53 19.65 -2.79
N ALA A 106 5.80 20.12 -3.79
CA ALA A 106 4.52 19.51 -4.21
C ALA A 106 4.65 18.05 -4.67
N LYS A 107 5.83 17.62 -5.14
CA LYS A 107 6.08 16.24 -5.61
C LYS A 107 6.87 15.37 -4.61
N ARG A 108 7.07 15.81 -3.36
CA ARG A 108 7.79 15.03 -2.32
C ARG A 108 6.82 14.26 -1.43
N TYR A 109 6.09 13.34 -2.05
CA TYR A 109 5.19 12.43 -1.36
C TYR A 109 5.34 11.01 -1.89
N ASP A 110 5.00 10.03 -1.07
CA ASP A 110 4.85 8.62 -1.48
C ASP A 110 3.39 8.28 -1.81
N ARG A 111 3.14 7.03 -2.24
CA ARG A 111 1.77 6.55 -2.51
C ARG A 111 0.81 6.63 -1.32
N TRP A 112 1.33 6.63 -0.10
CA TRP A 112 0.55 6.72 1.13
C TRP A 112 0.24 8.17 1.53
N GLY A 113 0.76 9.15 0.77
CA GLY A 113 0.58 10.57 1.03
C GLY A 113 1.54 11.12 2.08
N ASN A 114 2.52 10.33 2.52
CA ASN A 114 3.53 10.76 3.49
C ASN A 114 4.72 11.42 2.79
N TYR A 115 5.50 12.16 3.57
CA TYR A 115 6.71 12.79 3.05
C TYR A 115 7.71 11.73 2.59
N LYS A 116 8.15 11.87 1.34
CA LYS A 116 9.23 11.07 0.78
C LYS A 116 10.21 11.97 0.07
N SER A 117 11.49 11.86 0.41
CA SER A 117 12.53 12.61 -0.29
C SER A 117 12.67 12.12 -1.74
N GLY A 118 13.30 12.92 -2.60
CA GLY A 118 13.62 12.48 -3.98
C GLY A 118 14.86 11.59 -4.05
N THR A 119 15.51 11.31 -2.92
CA THR A 119 16.75 10.55 -2.80
C THR A 119 16.46 9.12 -2.35
N GLY A 120 17.24 8.14 -2.80
CA GLY A 120 17.08 6.73 -2.41
C GLY A 120 16.08 5.94 -3.28
N ASN A 121 15.51 6.58 -4.31
CA ASN A 121 14.72 5.87 -5.32
C ASN A 121 15.61 4.97 -6.17
N ILE A 122 15.07 3.81 -6.54
CA ILE A 122 15.73 2.91 -7.49
C ILE A 122 15.98 3.69 -8.79
N GLY A 123 17.19 3.56 -9.34
CA GLY A 123 17.59 4.28 -10.57
C GLY A 123 17.65 5.81 -10.44
N ASN A 124 17.66 6.36 -9.22
CA ASN A 124 17.57 7.81 -8.95
C ASN A 124 16.33 8.46 -9.60
N LEU A 125 15.25 7.70 -9.72
CA LEU A 125 14.02 8.17 -10.34
C LEU A 125 13.35 9.28 -9.54
N SER A 126 12.52 10.07 -10.22
CA SER A 126 11.66 11.03 -9.55
C SER A 126 10.59 10.30 -8.72
N ASN A 127 10.00 10.96 -7.72
CA ASN A 127 8.87 10.38 -7.00
C ASN A 127 7.62 10.20 -7.88
N SER A 128 7.56 10.84 -9.06
CA SER A 128 6.49 10.59 -10.02
C SER A 128 6.66 9.26 -10.73
N ASP A 129 7.90 8.86 -11.03
CA ASP A 129 8.23 7.60 -11.69
C ASP A 129 8.38 6.43 -10.70
N PHE A 130 8.91 6.71 -9.50
CA PHE A 130 9.03 5.79 -8.37
C PHE A 130 8.31 6.34 -7.11
N PRO A 131 6.98 6.26 -7.06
CA PRO A 131 6.17 6.78 -5.97
C PRO A 131 6.07 5.84 -4.75
N TYR A 132 6.63 4.63 -4.84
CA TYR A 132 6.60 3.64 -3.77
C TYR A 132 7.48 4.06 -2.59
N VAL A 133 7.15 3.55 -1.40
CA VAL A 133 7.90 3.83 -0.17
C VAL A 133 9.28 3.18 -0.24
N ILE A 134 10.32 3.92 0.15
CA ILE A 134 11.69 3.40 0.20
C ILE A 134 11.78 2.32 1.28
N GLN A 135 12.28 1.15 0.92
CA GLN A 135 12.35 -0.02 1.81
C GLN A 135 13.64 -0.06 2.68
N ASP A 136 14.27 1.10 2.88
CA ASP A 136 15.35 1.35 3.82
C ASP A 136 14.78 1.92 5.13
N SER A 137 14.90 1.16 6.21
CA SER A 137 14.34 1.53 7.52
C SER A 137 14.96 2.79 8.14
N ALA A 138 16.24 3.07 7.88
CA ALA A 138 16.91 4.24 8.47
C ALA A 138 16.44 5.52 7.81
N GLN A 139 16.35 5.52 6.47
CA GLN A 139 15.82 6.63 5.72
C GLN A 139 14.33 6.84 6.02
N ALA A 140 13.54 5.77 6.02
CA ALA A 140 12.11 5.85 6.32
C ALA A 140 11.85 6.40 7.73
N ALA A 141 12.66 6.05 8.74
CA ALA A 141 12.53 6.59 10.08
C ALA A 141 12.83 8.11 10.16
N LEU A 142 13.81 8.60 9.38
CA LEU A 142 14.11 10.03 9.29
C LEU A 142 12.96 10.81 8.63
N GLU A 143 12.36 10.23 7.60
CA GLU A 143 11.22 10.80 6.86
C GLU A 143 9.94 10.78 7.70
N ALA A 144 9.69 9.68 8.43
CA ALA A 144 8.59 9.53 9.39
C ALA A 144 8.63 10.56 10.53
N GLY A 145 9.84 11.00 10.92
CA GLY A 145 10.02 12.06 11.92
C GLY A 145 9.79 13.47 11.39
N ALA A 146 9.72 13.69 10.07
CA ALA A 146 9.70 15.03 9.50
C ALA A 146 8.51 15.87 10.04
N TRP A 147 8.82 17.07 10.53
CA TRP A 147 7.85 18.02 11.11
C TRP A 147 7.06 17.53 12.34
N ASN A 148 7.32 16.33 12.85
CA ASN A 148 6.63 15.76 14.01
C ASN A 148 7.20 16.30 15.34
N LEU A 149 6.36 16.30 16.38
CA LEU A 149 6.70 16.80 17.72
C LEU A 149 7.72 15.87 18.41
N SER A 150 8.92 16.37 18.69
CA SER A 150 9.99 15.56 19.29
C SER A 150 10.07 15.71 20.81
N GLU A 151 9.71 16.88 21.35
CA GLU A 151 9.83 17.14 22.78
C GLU A 151 8.78 18.15 23.27
N ILE A 152 8.24 17.89 24.47
CA ILE A 152 7.40 18.80 25.24
C ILE A 152 8.12 19.12 26.53
N LYS A 153 8.50 20.38 26.73
CA LYS A 153 8.92 20.89 28.05
C LYS A 153 7.68 21.27 28.85
N LEU A 154 7.53 20.69 30.03
CA LEU A 154 6.42 20.94 30.93
C LEU A 154 6.68 22.19 31.79
N PRO A 155 5.62 22.87 32.29
CA PRO A 155 5.75 23.97 33.27
C PRO A 155 6.54 23.61 34.53
N SER A 156 6.53 22.34 34.93
CA SER A 156 7.30 21.83 36.08
C SER A 156 8.80 21.72 35.82
N GLY A 157 9.26 21.98 34.60
CA GLY A 157 10.64 21.78 34.15
C GLY A 157 10.91 20.40 33.55
N GLY A 158 10.05 19.40 33.79
CA GLY A 158 10.17 18.07 33.18
C GLY A 158 10.10 18.09 31.65
N ARG A 159 10.72 17.11 31.00
CA ARG A 159 10.67 16.96 29.53
C ARG A 159 10.03 15.64 29.15
N MET A 160 9.15 15.67 28.16
CA MET A 160 8.63 14.48 27.50
C MET A 160 9.23 14.41 26.10
N LYS A 161 9.93 13.33 25.76
CA LYS A 161 10.54 13.10 24.45
C LYS A 161 9.79 12.00 23.73
N ILE A 162 9.46 12.23 22.47
CA ILE A 162 8.76 11.29 21.60
C ILE A 162 9.72 10.85 20.50
N THR A 163 9.87 9.55 20.32
CA THR A 163 10.63 8.96 19.22
C THR A 163 9.68 8.26 18.27
N TYR A 164 9.76 8.62 16.99
CA TYR A 164 8.97 7.98 15.93
C TYR A 164 9.80 6.93 15.18
N GLU A 165 9.11 5.99 14.56
CA GLU A 165 9.63 5.11 13.53
C GLU A 165 8.64 5.02 12.37
N ALA A 166 9.10 4.58 11.21
CA ALA A 166 8.22 4.29 10.08
C ALA A 166 7.32 3.10 10.40
N ASP A 167 6.09 3.14 9.92
CA ASP A 167 5.23 1.98 9.98
C ASP A 167 5.70 0.86 9.05
N ASP A 168 5.35 -0.36 9.42
CA ASP A 168 5.56 -1.54 8.60
C ASP A 168 4.37 -2.51 8.72
N TYR A 169 4.23 -3.38 7.73
CA TYR A 169 3.24 -4.45 7.69
C TYR A 169 3.77 -5.68 6.98
N ALA A 170 3.22 -6.84 7.34
CA ALA A 170 3.56 -8.13 6.76
C ALA A 170 2.54 -8.59 5.71
N TYR A 171 1.29 -8.11 5.82
CA TYR A 171 0.16 -8.57 5.02
C TYR A 171 -0.67 -7.39 4.52
N VAL A 172 -1.25 -7.55 3.33
CA VAL A 172 -2.37 -6.75 2.84
C VAL A 172 -3.58 -7.67 2.98
N GLN A 173 -4.44 -7.38 3.97
CA GLN A 173 -5.49 -8.30 4.42
C GLN A 173 -4.95 -9.73 4.65
N ASN A 174 -5.51 -10.73 3.96
CA ASN A 174 -5.10 -12.13 4.03
C ASN A 174 -3.98 -12.52 3.04
N LYS A 175 -3.47 -11.59 2.22
CA LYS A 175 -2.36 -11.84 1.30
C LYS A 175 -1.05 -11.26 1.82
N ARG A 176 0.07 -11.90 1.50
CA ARG A 176 1.39 -11.41 1.88
C ARG A 176 1.71 -10.10 1.15
N SER A 177 2.32 -9.14 1.86
CA SER A 177 2.71 -7.86 1.28
C SER A 177 3.76 -8.05 0.19
N ALA A 178 3.58 -7.39 -0.96
CA ALA A 178 4.53 -7.39 -2.06
C ALA A 178 5.10 -5.98 -2.30
N ALA A 179 6.29 -5.90 -2.89
CA ALA A 179 6.99 -4.66 -3.19
C ALA A 179 7.64 -4.74 -4.59
N MET A 180 7.96 -3.58 -5.16
CA MET A 180 8.72 -3.50 -6.40
C MET A 180 10.21 -3.78 -6.18
N PHE A 181 10.75 -4.69 -6.97
CA PHE A 181 12.18 -5.01 -7.06
C PHE A 181 12.73 -4.58 -8.41
N GLY A 182 13.99 -4.14 -8.43
CA GLY A 182 14.67 -3.75 -9.66
C GLY A 182 15.00 -4.95 -10.54
N VAL A 183 14.75 -4.82 -11.84
CA VAL A 183 15.18 -5.78 -12.87
C VAL A 183 16.61 -5.44 -13.29
N GLU A 184 17.50 -6.43 -13.29
CA GLU A 184 18.91 -6.25 -13.67
C GLU A 184 19.14 -6.52 -15.17
N GLY A 185 18.22 -7.22 -15.84
CA GLY A 185 18.25 -7.49 -17.27
C GLY A 185 17.69 -8.86 -17.64
N PHE A 186 17.98 -9.29 -18.85
CA PHE A 186 17.43 -10.49 -19.49
C PHE A 186 18.54 -11.37 -20.09
N GLY A 187 18.31 -12.68 -20.14
CA GLY A 187 19.26 -13.68 -20.67
C GLY A 187 18.58 -14.79 -21.47
N GLU A 188 19.36 -15.47 -22.30
CA GLU A 188 18.93 -16.69 -23.01
C GLU A 188 19.14 -17.94 -22.16
N SER A 189 20.03 -17.86 -21.17
CA SER A 189 20.33 -18.95 -20.24
C SER A 189 20.51 -18.44 -18.80
N PRO A 190 20.37 -19.31 -17.79
CA PRO A 190 20.43 -18.91 -16.37
C PRO A 190 21.83 -18.51 -15.88
N ILE A 191 22.87 -18.75 -16.69
CA ILE A 191 24.29 -18.52 -16.35
C ILE A 191 24.89 -17.30 -17.06
N GLU A 192 24.14 -16.68 -17.96
CA GLU A 192 24.60 -15.52 -18.72
C GLU A 192 24.62 -14.23 -17.89
N SER A 193 25.38 -13.25 -18.38
CA SER A 193 25.30 -11.90 -17.86
C SER A 193 23.99 -11.24 -18.33
N PRO A 194 23.28 -10.50 -17.45
CA PRO A 194 22.07 -9.79 -17.83
C PRO A 194 22.32 -8.80 -18.97
N ASP A 195 21.44 -8.78 -19.96
CA ASP A 195 21.42 -7.82 -21.07
C ASP A 195 20.14 -6.98 -21.01
N VAL A 196 20.18 -5.79 -21.59
CA VAL A 196 19.03 -4.88 -21.72
C VAL A 196 18.10 -5.24 -22.89
N ASN A 197 18.53 -6.13 -23.79
CA ASN A 197 17.75 -6.54 -24.96
C ASN A 197 16.83 -7.74 -24.68
N LEU A 198 15.55 -7.63 -25.05
CA LEU A 198 14.55 -8.70 -24.92
C LEU A 198 14.72 -9.84 -25.94
N TYR A 199 15.33 -9.55 -27.09
CA TYR A 199 15.59 -10.53 -28.13
C TYR A 199 16.82 -10.12 -28.95
N ARG A 200 17.43 -11.09 -29.62
CA ARG A 200 18.49 -10.87 -30.61
C ARG A 200 18.17 -11.56 -31.93
N LYS A 201 18.83 -11.10 -32.99
CA LYS A 201 18.88 -11.79 -34.28
C LYS A 201 20.09 -12.72 -34.26
N GLY A 202 19.85 -14.01 -34.47
CA GLY A 202 20.87 -15.04 -34.57
C GLY A 202 20.75 -15.80 -35.89
N ILE A 203 21.62 -16.78 -36.08
CA ILE A 203 21.51 -17.77 -37.15
C ILE A 203 21.28 -19.12 -36.46
N ILE A 204 20.16 -19.77 -36.76
CA ILE A 204 19.84 -21.13 -36.31
C ILE A 204 19.59 -21.94 -37.58
N ASP A 205 20.30 -23.05 -37.74
CA ASP A 205 20.21 -23.92 -38.93
C ASP A 205 20.39 -23.18 -40.27
N GLY A 206 21.30 -22.19 -40.30
CA GLY A 206 21.60 -21.40 -41.49
C GLY A 206 20.56 -20.33 -41.83
N LEU A 207 19.50 -20.18 -41.04
CA LEU A 207 18.45 -19.18 -41.24
C LEU A 207 18.51 -18.05 -40.20
N PRO A 208 18.24 -16.80 -40.59
CA PRO A 208 18.15 -15.69 -39.65
C PRO A 208 16.92 -15.85 -38.74
N THR A 209 17.17 -16.16 -37.48
CA THR A 209 16.14 -16.47 -36.48
C THR A 209 16.22 -15.51 -35.30
N TYR A 210 15.06 -15.06 -34.83
CA TYR A 210 14.97 -14.23 -33.64
C TYR A 210 14.92 -15.09 -32.39
N VAL A 211 15.88 -14.91 -31.50
CA VAL A 211 15.97 -15.61 -30.21
C VAL A 211 15.51 -14.67 -29.10
N SER A 212 14.45 -15.06 -28.40
CA SER A 212 13.94 -14.32 -27.24
C SER A 212 14.72 -14.67 -25.99
N LYS A 213 14.93 -13.68 -25.11
CA LYS A 213 15.57 -13.85 -23.80
C LYS A 213 14.50 -14.19 -22.77
N GLU A 214 14.42 -15.45 -22.39
CA GLU A 214 13.35 -16.00 -21.54
C GLU A 214 13.62 -15.84 -20.04
N TYR A 215 14.86 -15.54 -19.66
CA TYR A 215 15.29 -15.41 -18.27
C TYR A 215 15.37 -13.95 -17.88
N MET A 216 14.67 -13.55 -16.82
CA MET A 216 14.78 -12.22 -16.25
C MET A 216 15.57 -12.28 -14.94
N PHE A 217 16.62 -11.48 -14.84
CA PHE A 217 17.47 -11.38 -13.66
C PHE A 217 17.01 -10.27 -12.73
N ILE A 218 16.94 -10.58 -11.44
CA ILE A 218 16.33 -9.73 -10.42
C ILE A 218 17.32 -9.54 -9.28
N LYS A 219 17.39 -8.32 -8.78
CA LYS A 219 18.16 -7.97 -7.57
C LYS A 219 17.33 -8.30 -6.33
N GLY A 220 17.82 -9.21 -5.49
CA GLY A 220 17.21 -9.55 -4.21
C GLY A 220 17.35 -8.42 -3.18
N LYS A 221 16.59 -8.49 -2.08
CA LYS A 221 16.66 -7.50 -0.99
C LYS A 221 18.06 -7.55 -0.33
N PRO A 222 18.79 -6.42 -0.25
CA PRO A 222 20.05 -6.36 0.47
C PRO A 222 19.90 -6.86 1.92
N GLY A 223 20.87 -7.65 2.39
CA GLY A 223 20.87 -8.23 3.73
C GLY A 223 19.99 -9.47 3.91
N VAL A 224 19.31 -9.95 2.86
CA VAL A 224 18.57 -11.22 2.88
C VAL A 224 19.33 -12.26 2.07
N ALA A 225 19.81 -13.31 2.73
CA ALA A 225 20.48 -14.42 2.05
C ALA A 225 19.49 -15.23 1.20
N ILE A 226 19.94 -15.64 0.01
CA ILE A 226 19.24 -16.56 -0.89
C ILE A 226 20.22 -17.72 -1.13
N GLY A 227 20.05 -18.82 -0.40
CA GLY A 227 20.96 -19.96 -0.44
C GLY A 227 20.45 -21.09 -1.34
N THR A 228 19.14 -21.27 -1.42
CA THR A 228 18.52 -22.37 -2.17
C THR A 228 17.50 -21.88 -3.20
N LYS A 229 17.10 -22.75 -4.12
CA LYS A 229 15.95 -22.48 -5.01
C LYS A 229 14.66 -22.29 -4.22
N GLU A 230 14.46 -23.09 -3.18
CA GLU A 230 13.31 -23.02 -2.29
C GLU A 230 13.24 -21.68 -1.53
N ASP A 231 14.39 -21.11 -1.16
CA ASP A 231 14.43 -19.75 -0.59
C ASP A 231 13.79 -18.72 -1.51
N ILE A 232 14.01 -18.81 -2.82
CA ILE A 232 13.42 -17.86 -3.78
C ILE A 232 11.89 -17.95 -3.76
N PHE A 233 11.37 -19.17 -3.80
CA PHE A 233 9.93 -19.41 -3.75
C PHE A 233 9.32 -18.87 -2.46
N ASN A 234 9.83 -19.34 -1.31
CA ASN A 234 9.32 -18.99 0.02
C ASN A 234 9.51 -17.51 0.35
N LYS A 235 10.53 -16.83 -0.20
CA LYS A 235 10.78 -15.42 0.10
C LYS A 235 10.07 -14.48 -0.86
N TYR A 236 9.97 -14.81 -2.16
CA TYR A 236 9.56 -13.87 -3.20
C TYR A 236 8.31 -14.28 -4.01
N LEU A 237 8.03 -15.57 -4.19
CA LEU A 237 7.02 -16.05 -5.16
C LEU A 237 5.79 -16.73 -4.55
N GLU A 238 5.87 -17.15 -3.28
CA GLU A 238 4.77 -17.83 -2.59
C GLU A 238 3.41 -17.09 -2.72
N GLY A 239 2.38 -17.80 -3.19
CA GLY A 239 1.04 -17.26 -3.34
C GLY A 239 0.81 -16.36 -4.57
N HIS A 240 1.78 -16.26 -5.50
CA HIS A 240 1.61 -15.57 -6.78
C HIS A 240 1.59 -16.57 -7.94
N ASP A 241 0.46 -16.67 -8.63
CA ASP A 241 0.37 -17.41 -9.90
C ASP A 241 0.89 -16.57 -11.07
N TYR A 242 0.57 -15.27 -11.06
CA TYR A 242 1.08 -14.28 -12.00
C TYR A 242 1.93 -13.25 -11.27
N VAL A 243 3.02 -12.88 -11.92
CA VAL A 243 3.91 -11.81 -11.48
C VAL A 243 3.68 -10.60 -12.38
N TYR A 244 3.52 -9.44 -11.74
CA TYR A 244 3.41 -8.15 -12.41
C TYR A 244 4.80 -7.56 -12.64
N MET A 245 5.01 -7.02 -13.84
CA MET A 245 6.21 -6.32 -14.24
C MET A 245 5.83 -4.98 -14.84
N LYS A 246 6.59 -3.94 -14.51
CA LYS A 246 6.52 -2.63 -15.13
C LYS A 246 7.83 -2.40 -15.88
N LEU A 247 7.82 -2.61 -17.18
CA LEU A 247 9.03 -2.52 -18.00
C LEU A 247 9.09 -1.19 -18.73
N ALA A 248 10.21 -0.46 -18.62
CA ALA A 248 10.45 0.74 -19.39
C ALA A 248 11.04 0.36 -20.75
N VAL A 249 10.20 0.17 -21.76
CA VAL A 249 10.61 -0.31 -23.09
C VAL A 249 10.91 0.88 -23.99
N LYS A 250 12.04 0.83 -24.71
CA LYS A 250 12.40 1.86 -25.68
C LYS A 250 11.50 1.77 -26.90
N MET A 251 10.73 2.83 -27.13
CA MET A 251 9.78 2.94 -28.24
C MET A 251 10.49 3.30 -29.55
N PRO A 252 9.93 2.90 -30.72
CA PRO A 252 10.46 3.32 -32.01
C PRO A 252 10.43 4.84 -32.13
N VAL A 253 11.47 5.39 -32.78
CA VAL A 253 11.56 6.83 -33.02
C VAL A 253 10.60 7.21 -34.14
N ASP A 254 9.80 8.26 -33.92
CA ASP A 254 8.96 8.87 -34.93
C ASP A 254 9.33 10.36 -35.17
N ARG A 255 8.50 11.09 -35.92
CA ARG A 255 8.72 12.52 -36.21
C ARG A 255 8.64 13.43 -34.96
N TRP A 256 8.06 12.95 -33.87
CA TRP A 256 7.84 13.68 -32.62
C TRP A 256 8.89 13.34 -31.56
N GLY A 257 9.68 12.29 -31.77
CA GLY A 257 10.86 11.97 -30.97
C GLY A 257 11.01 10.48 -30.70
N GLY A 258 11.96 10.15 -29.81
CA GLY A 258 12.10 8.83 -29.23
C GLY A 258 11.96 8.89 -27.71
N GLY A 259 11.81 7.75 -27.07
CA GLY A 259 11.68 7.67 -25.62
C GLY A 259 11.47 6.24 -25.15
N TYR A 260 11.09 6.10 -23.89
CA TYR A 260 10.61 4.85 -23.32
C TYR A 260 9.15 4.99 -22.91
N GLU A 261 8.45 3.87 -22.91
CA GLU A 261 7.10 3.75 -22.39
C GLU A 261 7.07 2.67 -21.30
N PHE A 262 6.32 2.92 -20.23
CA PHE A 262 6.10 1.93 -19.20
C PHE A 262 5.03 0.93 -19.66
N VAL A 263 5.46 -0.29 -19.94
CA VAL A 263 4.59 -1.40 -20.35
C VAL A 263 4.28 -2.27 -19.13
N PRO A 264 3.03 -2.30 -18.63
CA PRO A 264 2.60 -3.25 -17.62
C PRO A 264 2.48 -4.64 -18.25
N VAL A 265 3.03 -5.65 -17.59
CA VAL A 265 3.04 -7.04 -18.08
C VAL A 265 2.72 -7.98 -16.93
N TYR A 266 1.77 -8.89 -17.14
CA TYR A 266 1.56 -10.04 -16.28
C TYR A 266 2.11 -11.29 -16.95
N ALA A 267 2.90 -12.07 -16.20
CA ALA A 267 3.44 -13.33 -16.69
C ALA A 267 3.37 -14.42 -15.63
N ARG A 268 3.09 -15.65 -16.08
CA ARG A 268 3.15 -16.84 -15.22
C ARG A 268 4.59 -17.32 -15.10
N VAL A 269 5.00 -17.66 -13.89
CA VAL A 269 6.32 -18.24 -13.64
C VAL A 269 6.36 -19.68 -14.19
N GLU A 270 7.40 -19.98 -14.97
CA GLU A 270 7.71 -21.33 -15.45
C GLU A 270 8.75 -21.99 -14.54
N ASP A 271 9.85 -21.30 -14.31
CA ASP A 271 10.95 -21.78 -13.49
C ASP A 271 11.72 -20.62 -12.84
N TYR A 272 12.56 -20.90 -11.87
CA TYR A 272 13.39 -19.92 -11.17
C TYR A 272 14.64 -20.59 -10.60
N GLY A 273 15.68 -19.80 -10.37
CA GLY A 273 16.93 -20.34 -9.84
C GLY A 273 17.94 -19.28 -9.41
N LEU A 274 18.98 -19.79 -8.78
CA LEU A 274 20.10 -18.99 -8.29
C LEU A 274 20.99 -18.57 -9.46
N THR A 275 21.68 -17.45 -9.28
CA THR A 275 22.81 -17.05 -10.14
C THR A 275 24.12 -17.22 -9.40
N ALA A 276 25.25 -17.19 -10.12
CA ALA A 276 26.57 -17.16 -9.50
C ALA A 276 26.83 -15.86 -8.71
N THR A 277 26.10 -14.78 -8.99
CA THR A 277 26.23 -13.51 -8.28
C THR A 277 25.42 -13.56 -6.97
N PRO A 278 26.03 -13.27 -5.81
CA PRO A 278 25.31 -13.23 -4.54
C PRO A 278 24.12 -12.26 -4.58
N ASN A 279 22.99 -12.65 -3.99
CA ASN A 279 21.77 -11.84 -3.90
C ASN A 279 21.16 -11.42 -5.27
N ARG A 280 21.45 -12.18 -6.33
CA ARG A 280 20.75 -12.12 -7.62
C ARG A 280 20.19 -13.50 -7.97
N PHE A 281 18.98 -13.52 -8.50
CA PHE A 281 18.31 -14.74 -8.97
C PHE A 281 17.62 -14.47 -10.30
N TRP A 282 17.24 -15.53 -11.01
CA TRP A 282 16.51 -15.44 -12.27
C TRP A 282 15.13 -16.06 -12.15
N ILE A 283 14.20 -15.54 -12.95
CA ILE A 283 12.88 -16.11 -13.17
C ILE A 283 12.71 -16.33 -14.68
N LYS A 284 12.25 -17.51 -15.04
CA LYS A 284 11.80 -17.86 -16.39
C LYS A 284 10.28 -17.81 -16.43
N PHE A 285 9.72 -17.17 -17.44
CA PHE A 285 8.27 -17.04 -17.62
C PHE A 285 7.75 -18.01 -18.68
N LYS A 286 6.49 -18.43 -18.53
CA LYS A 286 5.82 -19.27 -19.53
C LYS A 286 5.60 -18.48 -20.82
N LYS A 287 5.87 -19.11 -21.95
CA LYS A 287 5.60 -18.52 -23.28
C LYS A 287 4.11 -18.21 -23.45
N PRO A 288 3.74 -17.11 -24.15
CA PRO A 288 2.35 -16.79 -24.45
C PRO A 288 1.60 -17.94 -25.12
N SER A 289 2.21 -18.64 -26.09
CA SER A 289 1.60 -19.79 -26.78
C SER A 289 1.24 -20.96 -25.85
N LYS A 290 2.05 -21.19 -24.80
CA LYS A 290 1.82 -22.24 -23.79
C LYS A 290 0.90 -21.78 -22.66
N ALA A 291 0.91 -20.49 -22.34
CA ALA A 291 0.00 -19.88 -21.37
C ALA A 291 -1.42 -19.74 -21.95
N TYR A 292 -1.52 -19.54 -23.26
CA TYR A 292 -2.74 -19.32 -24.03
C TYR A 292 -2.72 -20.15 -25.32
N PRO A 293 -3.31 -21.37 -25.32
CA PRO A 293 -3.24 -22.34 -26.43
C PRO A 293 -3.80 -21.88 -27.78
N THR A 294 -4.28 -20.64 -27.90
CA THR A 294 -4.78 -20.05 -29.16
C THR A 294 -4.26 -18.63 -29.42
N SER A 295 -3.21 -18.20 -28.69
CA SER A 295 -2.55 -16.88 -28.85
C SER A 295 -1.55 -16.86 -30.00
N GLU A 296 -0.92 -17.99 -30.30
CA GLU A 296 -0.06 -18.20 -31.45
C GLU A 296 -0.21 -19.66 -31.88
N LEU A 297 -0.67 -19.91 -33.12
CA LEU A 297 -0.57 -21.23 -33.76
C LEU A 297 0.85 -21.36 -34.30
N GLY A 298 1.81 -21.61 -33.41
CA GLY A 298 3.23 -21.73 -33.72
C GLY A 298 3.77 -23.14 -33.46
N ASP A 299 4.20 -23.76 -34.55
CA ASP A 299 5.16 -24.88 -34.73
C ASP A 299 4.73 -26.35 -34.67
N ASP A 300 3.53 -26.74 -34.22
CA ASP A 300 3.10 -28.16 -34.29
C ASP A 300 1.69 -28.31 -34.90
N ILE A 301 1.55 -28.08 -36.20
CA ILE A 301 0.37 -28.50 -36.96
C ILE A 301 0.79 -29.59 -37.94
N ASP A 302 0.29 -30.81 -37.71
CA ASP A 302 0.39 -31.93 -38.63
C ASP A 302 -0.27 -31.57 -39.98
N LEU A 303 0.40 -31.92 -41.08
CA LEU A 303 0.01 -31.57 -42.45
C LEU A 303 -1.42 -32.05 -42.78
N GLY A 304 -1.90 -33.09 -42.09
CA GLY A 304 -3.23 -33.66 -42.24
C GLY A 304 -4.38 -32.75 -41.79
N ASP A 305 -4.17 -31.92 -40.76
CA ASP A 305 -5.19 -31.01 -40.23
C ASP A 305 -5.29 -29.71 -41.04
N ALA A 306 -4.17 -29.29 -41.66
CA ALA A 306 -4.12 -28.14 -42.56
C ALA A 306 -4.98 -28.35 -43.83
N ILE A 307 -5.07 -29.58 -44.34
CA ILE A 307 -5.84 -29.89 -45.56
C ILE A 307 -7.35 -29.81 -45.33
N ARG A 308 -7.83 -30.13 -44.13
CA ARG A 308 -9.26 -30.02 -43.76
C ARG A 308 -9.72 -28.58 -43.52
N MET A 309 -8.78 -27.64 -43.36
CA MET A 309 -9.04 -26.21 -43.10
C MET A 309 -9.00 -25.33 -44.37
N LEU A 310 -8.76 -25.91 -45.56
CA LEU A 310 -8.63 -25.18 -46.84
C LEU A 310 -9.98 -24.72 -47.43
N GLY A 311 -10.64 -23.79 -46.75
CA GLY A 311 -11.70 -22.94 -47.31
C GLY A 311 -11.19 -21.51 -47.51
N SER A 312 -10.68 -21.23 -48.71
CA SER A 312 -10.35 -19.92 -49.32
C SER A 312 -10.32 -18.66 -48.42
N GLY A 313 -9.11 -18.13 -48.15
CA GLY A 313 -8.91 -16.72 -47.77
C GLY A 313 -7.96 -16.41 -46.60
N PHE A 314 -7.43 -17.41 -45.88
CA PHE A 314 -6.73 -17.17 -44.60
C PHE A 314 -5.19 -17.06 -44.65
N ALA A 315 -4.54 -17.45 -45.74
CA ALA A 315 -3.08 -17.35 -45.85
C ALA A 315 -2.57 -15.90 -45.77
N GLU A 316 -3.34 -14.92 -46.25
CA GLU A 316 -2.94 -13.52 -46.24
C GLU A 316 -2.95 -12.87 -44.85
N ILE A 317 -3.91 -13.22 -43.99
CA ILE A 317 -4.02 -12.63 -42.64
C ILE A 317 -2.91 -13.16 -41.71
N LYS A 318 -2.56 -14.45 -41.83
CA LYS A 318 -1.41 -15.05 -41.14
C LYS A 318 -0.11 -14.34 -41.54
N ASN A 319 0.08 -14.12 -42.84
CA ASN A 319 1.22 -13.38 -43.38
C ASN A 319 1.27 -11.91 -42.92
N VAL A 320 0.14 -11.27 -42.64
CA VAL A 320 0.09 -9.88 -42.16
C VAL A 320 0.51 -9.75 -40.69
N VAL A 321 0.06 -10.65 -39.80
CA VAL A 321 0.41 -10.61 -38.36
C VAL A 321 1.83 -11.13 -38.10
N GLU A 322 2.18 -12.28 -38.68
CA GLU A 322 3.57 -12.79 -38.64
C GLU A 322 4.51 -11.83 -39.36
N GLY A 323 4.06 -11.22 -40.46
CA GLY A 323 4.76 -10.17 -41.17
C GLY A 323 5.00 -8.93 -40.31
N PHE A 324 4.01 -8.49 -39.52
CA PHE A 324 4.17 -7.34 -38.62
C PHE A 324 5.16 -7.63 -37.48
N SER A 325 5.06 -8.78 -36.81
CA SER A 325 6.00 -9.15 -35.72
C SER A 325 7.43 -9.28 -36.26
N LYS A 326 7.60 -9.98 -37.38
CA LYS A 326 8.90 -10.13 -38.04
C LYS A 326 9.45 -8.80 -38.54
N ALA A 327 8.63 -7.97 -39.20
CA ALA A 327 9.04 -6.64 -39.66
C ALA A 327 9.39 -5.69 -38.50
N SER A 328 8.67 -5.78 -37.38
CA SER A 328 8.97 -5.00 -36.16
C SER A 328 10.31 -5.42 -35.56
N LYS A 329 10.58 -6.73 -35.50
CA LYS A 329 11.86 -7.28 -35.05
C LYS A 329 13.01 -6.94 -36.01
N ASP A 330 12.77 -6.94 -37.32
CA ASP A 330 13.75 -6.52 -38.34
C ASP A 330 14.10 -5.04 -38.21
N LYS A 331 13.14 -4.19 -37.84
CA LYS A 331 13.37 -2.77 -37.53
C LYS A 331 13.93 -2.53 -36.13
N GLY A 332 14.09 -3.59 -35.31
CA GLY A 332 14.58 -3.49 -33.93
C GLY A 332 13.64 -2.76 -32.98
N TRP A 333 12.34 -2.70 -33.30
CA TRP A 333 11.34 -2.03 -32.46
C TRP A 333 11.15 -2.77 -31.13
N CYS A 334 10.96 -2.00 -30.06
CA CYS A 334 10.72 -2.51 -28.70
C CYS A 334 11.73 -3.58 -28.24
N LYS A 335 12.98 -3.48 -28.70
CA LYS A 335 14.05 -4.45 -28.41
C LYS A 335 14.68 -4.24 -27.04
N THR A 336 14.87 -2.99 -26.64
CA THR A 336 15.71 -2.61 -25.49
C THR A 336 14.85 -2.08 -24.34
N VAL A 337 15.23 -2.44 -23.11
CA VAL A 337 14.57 -2.01 -21.87
C VAL A 337 15.53 -1.17 -21.03
N GLU A 338 15.03 -0.09 -20.43
CA GLU A 338 15.76 0.67 -19.40
C GLU A 338 15.62 -0.05 -18.05
N VAL A 339 16.63 -0.85 -17.70
CA VAL A 339 16.65 -1.69 -16.49
C VAL A 339 16.53 -0.87 -15.20
N ASP A 340 17.15 0.30 -15.13
CA ASP A 340 17.08 1.20 -13.97
C ASP A 340 15.67 1.74 -13.69
N LYS A 341 14.75 1.63 -14.66
CA LYS A 341 13.36 2.05 -14.57
C LYS A 341 12.38 0.89 -14.66
N SER A 342 12.87 -0.35 -14.64
CA SER A 342 12.06 -1.54 -14.80
C SER A 342 11.93 -2.29 -13.48
N PHE A 343 10.69 -2.66 -13.15
CA PHE A 343 10.34 -3.23 -11.86
C PHE A 343 9.57 -4.52 -11.99
N ILE A 344 9.70 -5.36 -10.99
CA ILE A 344 8.91 -6.57 -10.81
C ILE A 344 8.28 -6.58 -9.41
N ARG A 345 7.00 -6.93 -9.31
CA ARG A 345 6.32 -7.10 -8.02
C ARG A 345 6.61 -8.48 -7.46
N LEU A 346 7.23 -8.53 -6.27
CA LEU A 346 7.51 -9.77 -5.54
C LEU A 346 7.18 -9.62 -4.06
N ASN A 347 7.01 -10.74 -3.35
CA ASN A 347 6.78 -10.70 -1.90
C ASN A 347 7.93 -10.04 -1.15
N ALA A 348 7.59 -9.33 -0.07
CA ALA A 348 8.57 -8.81 0.87
C ALA A 348 9.20 -9.97 1.67
N PRO A 349 10.52 -10.24 1.54
CA PRO A 349 11.14 -11.45 2.09
C PRO A 349 11.24 -11.45 3.63
N THR A 350 11.19 -10.27 4.25
CA THR A 350 11.30 -10.08 5.70
C THR A 350 9.95 -10.00 6.41
N TYR A 351 8.82 -10.04 5.68
CA TYR A 351 7.47 -9.83 6.25
C TYR A 351 7.37 -8.50 7.03
N SER A 352 8.02 -7.46 6.49
CA SER A 352 8.10 -6.13 7.10
C SER A 352 8.26 -5.10 5.99
N LYS A 353 7.24 -4.97 5.13
CA LYS A 353 7.17 -3.93 4.12
C LYS A 353 6.87 -2.60 4.81
N ILE A 354 7.63 -1.56 4.48
CA ILE A 354 7.44 -0.22 5.05
C ILE A 354 6.23 0.46 4.38
N GLY A 355 5.33 1.04 5.17
CA GLY A 355 4.06 1.61 4.72
C GLY A 355 4.02 3.12 4.56
N GLY A 356 5.15 3.81 4.76
CA GLY A 356 5.30 5.26 4.54
C GLY A 356 4.73 6.10 5.68
N GLY A 357 3.81 5.57 6.48
CA GLY A 357 3.30 6.23 7.67
C GLY A 357 4.32 6.23 8.81
N HIS A 358 3.90 6.80 9.94
CA HIS A 358 4.74 6.95 11.12
C HIS A 358 4.00 6.49 12.37
N ARG A 359 4.73 5.93 13.32
CA ARG A 359 4.21 5.50 14.62
C ARG A 359 5.17 5.84 15.74
N VAL A 360 4.66 5.90 16.95
CA VAL A 360 5.47 6.15 18.14
C VAL A 360 6.21 4.87 18.52
N LYS A 361 7.54 4.96 18.59
CA LYS A 361 8.41 3.90 19.08
C LYS A 361 8.60 3.95 20.59
N LYS A 362 8.79 5.16 21.11
CA LYS A 362 9.18 5.36 22.51
C LYS A 362 8.74 6.73 23.01
N VAL A 363 8.25 6.77 24.24
CA VAL A 363 7.94 8.01 24.98
C VAL A 363 8.75 8.01 26.26
N GLU A 364 9.58 9.03 26.45
CA GLU A 364 10.46 9.20 27.60
C GLU A 364 10.06 10.44 28.38
N ILE A 365 10.05 10.35 29.70
CA ILE A 365 9.77 11.44 30.62
C ILE A 365 11.00 11.60 31.51
N PHE A 366 11.60 12.78 31.43
CA PHE A 366 12.75 13.18 32.22
C PHE A 366 12.27 14.10 33.34
N ASP A 367 12.43 13.67 34.59
CA ASP A 367 12.32 14.58 35.72
C ASP A 367 13.60 15.42 35.82
N HIS A 368 13.48 16.74 36.00
CA HIS A 368 14.67 17.58 36.26
C HIS A 368 15.02 17.55 37.76
N TRP A 369 14.93 16.39 38.39
CA TRP A 369 15.11 16.27 39.84
C TRP A 369 16.59 16.44 40.24
N ASN A 370 17.53 16.08 39.35
CA ASN A 370 18.96 16.27 39.54
C ASN A 370 19.34 17.74 39.83
N THR A 371 18.68 18.69 39.17
CA THR A 371 18.94 20.12 39.39
C THR A 371 18.40 20.63 40.73
N MET A 372 17.54 19.86 41.41
CA MET A 372 16.95 20.21 42.71
C MET A 372 17.55 19.44 43.89
N THR A 373 18.10 18.23 43.70
CA THR A 373 18.64 17.41 44.81
C THR A 373 20.07 16.90 44.63
N GLY A 374 20.70 17.14 43.48
CA GLY A 374 22.04 16.62 43.18
C GLY A 374 22.11 15.09 43.01
N GLN A 375 20.95 14.42 42.87
CA GLN A 375 20.85 12.97 42.62
C GLN A 375 20.67 12.66 41.12
N ARG A 376 21.00 11.42 40.72
CA ARG A 376 20.93 10.96 39.33
C ARG A 376 19.51 11.13 38.75
N GLU A 377 19.42 11.73 37.55
CA GLU A 377 18.18 11.98 36.82
C GLU A 377 17.39 10.68 36.59
N SER A 378 16.10 10.67 36.95
CA SER A 378 15.25 9.49 36.74
C SER A 378 14.48 9.64 35.43
N VAL A 379 14.67 8.66 34.54
CA VAL A 379 13.98 8.58 33.25
C VAL A 379 12.89 7.55 33.35
N TYR A 380 11.64 7.95 33.14
CA TYR A 380 10.49 7.04 33.09
C TYR A 380 9.94 6.99 31.68
N GLY A 381 9.20 5.95 31.32
CA GLY A 381 8.52 5.92 30.04
C GLY A 381 8.31 4.52 29.49
N GLN A 382 7.79 4.49 28.27
CA GLN A 382 7.30 3.29 27.61
C GLN A 382 7.95 3.14 26.22
N GLU A 383 8.29 1.91 25.88
CA GLU A 383 8.69 1.48 24.53
C GLU A 383 7.58 0.60 23.94
N TYR A 384 7.23 0.87 22.68
CA TYR A 384 6.19 0.18 21.94
C TYR A 384 6.82 -0.74 20.89
N ILE A 385 6.41 -2.00 20.88
CA ILE A 385 6.91 -3.03 19.97
C ILE A 385 5.76 -3.58 19.14
N TYR A 386 5.89 -3.46 17.82
CA TYR A 386 4.88 -3.83 16.81
C TYR A 386 5.30 -5.08 16.04
N LYS A 387 5.68 -6.13 16.77
CA LYS A 387 6.19 -7.38 16.18
C LYS A 387 5.36 -8.58 16.64
N THR A 388 5.27 -9.58 15.78
CA THR A 388 4.67 -10.88 16.10
C THR A 388 5.54 -12.00 15.53
N SER A 389 5.26 -13.24 15.91
CA SER A 389 6.03 -14.40 15.46
C SER A 389 5.14 -15.34 14.66
N ILE A 390 5.64 -15.84 13.55
CA ILE A 390 4.99 -16.86 12.71
C ILE A 390 5.92 -18.06 12.53
N GLN A 391 5.35 -19.25 12.33
CA GLN A 391 6.12 -20.41 11.90
C GLN A 391 6.26 -20.37 10.38
N VAL A 392 7.48 -20.34 9.87
CA VAL A 392 7.79 -20.48 8.44
C VAL A 392 8.73 -21.65 8.31
N ASN A 393 8.30 -22.72 7.63
CA ASN A 393 9.08 -23.95 7.45
C ASN A 393 9.56 -24.61 8.76
N GLY A 394 8.74 -24.53 9.82
CA GLY A 394 9.08 -25.07 11.14
C GLY A 394 10.01 -24.18 11.98
N GLU A 395 10.46 -23.03 11.46
CA GLU A 395 11.23 -22.04 12.20
C GLU A 395 10.36 -20.86 12.63
N THR A 396 10.57 -20.40 13.87
CA THR A 396 9.88 -19.23 14.40
C THR A 396 10.54 -17.95 13.88
N LYS A 397 9.84 -17.23 13.00
CA LYS A 397 10.31 -15.98 12.41
C LYS A 397 9.54 -14.79 12.99
N THR A 398 10.30 -13.79 13.48
CA THR A 398 9.74 -12.51 13.90
C THR A 398 9.42 -11.64 12.70
N ILE A 399 8.19 -11.14 12.65
CA ILE A 399 7.63 -10.34 11.56
C ILE A 399 6.97 -9.07 12.11
N SER A 400 6.60 -8.14 11.23
CA SER A 400 5.74 -7.03 11.63
C SER A 400 4.36 -7.55 12.04
N SER A 401 3.79 -7.02 13.13
CA SER A 401 2.38 -7.27 13.49
C SER A 401 1.40 -6.45 12.65
N GLY A 402 1.92 -5.57 11.77
CA GLY A 402 1.14 -4.70 10.91
C GLY A 402 0.44 -5.45 9.77
N VAL A 403 -0.78 -5.02 9.48
CA VAL A 403 -1.64 -5.49 8.40
C VAL A 403 -2.26 -4.28 7.73
N ALA A 404 -2.03 -4.14 6.43
CA ALA A 404 -2.70 -3.12 5.63
C ALA A 404 -4.15 -3.57 5.36
N THR A 405 -5.10 -2.71 5.72
CA THR A 405 -6.53 -2.86 5.40
C THR A 405 -6.72 -2.86 3.88
N TYR A 406 -6.03 -1.93 3.22
CA TYR A 406 -5.77 -1.93 1.79
C TYR A 406 -4.54 -1.06 1.51
N GLU A 407 -3.96 -1.19 0.32
CA GLU A 407 -2.92 -0.26 -0.17
C GLU A 407 -3.57 0.88 -0.98
N PRO A 408 -2.92 2.05 -1.11
CA PRO A 408 -3.48 3.19 -1.83
C PRO A 408 -3.89 2.84 -3.27
N MET A 409 -5.16 3.10 -3.62
CA MET A 409 -5.73 2.74 -4.94
C MET A 409 -5.00 3.39 -6.12
N ILE A 410 -4.50 4.62 -5.95
CA ILE A 410 -3.77 5.32 -7.00
C ILE A 410 -2.36 4.75 -7.09
N GLY A 411 -2.06 4.05 -8.19
CA GLY A 411 -0.76 3.42 -8.40
C GLY A 411 -0.53 2.21 -7.50
N ASN A 412 -1.59 1.43 -7.28
CA ASN A 412 -1.67 0.22 -6.46
C ASN A 412 -0.94 -0.99 -7.08
N GLU A 413 0.11 -0.75 -7.86
CA GLU A 413 0.81 -1.78 -8.64
C GLU A 413 1.52 -2.80 -7.74
N GLU A 414 1.89 -2.42 -6.52
CA GLU A 414 2.51 -3.32 -5.52
C GLU A 414 1.51 -4.26 -4.85
N ASN A 415 0.21 -4.05 -5.02
CA ASN A 415 -0.80 -4.74 -4.25
C ASN A 415 -0.96 -6.19 -4.69
N PRO A 416 -0.83 -7.16 -3.77
CA PRO A 416 -0.94 -8.59 -4.09
C PRO A 416 -2.35 -9.01 -4.55
N PHE A 417 -3.39 -8.20 -4.30
CA PHE A 417 -4.73 -8.46 -4.82
C PHE A 417 -4.85 -8.24 -6.32
N ARG A 418 -3.97 -7.42 -6.93
CA ARG A 418 -3.97 -7.18 -8.37
C ARG A 418 -3.47 -8.37 -9.16
N GLN A 419 -4.39 -9.11 -9.74
CA GLN A 419 -4.14 -10.28 -10.57
C GLN A 419 -4.94 -10.16 -11.87
N PRO A 420 -4.43 -10.65 -13.00
CA PRO A 420 -5.13 -10.57 -14.27
C PRO A 420 -6.30 -11.56 -14.31
N ILE A 421 -7.42 -11.12 -14.86
CA ILE A 421 -8.54 -11.93 -15.34
C ILE A 421 -8.42 -11.98 -16.85
N ASP A 422 -7.93 -13.10 -17.36
CA ASP A 422 -7.73 -13.26 -18.79
C ASP A 422 -9.08 -13.47 -19.49
N TYR A 423 -9.29 -12.74 -20.57
CA TYR A 423 -10.37 -12.99 -21.51
C TYR A 423 -9.84 -12.97 -22.94
N SER A 424 -10.46 -13.78 -23.80
CA SER A 424 -10.12 -13.81 -25.21
C SER A 424 -11.23 -13.15 -26.02
N GLU A 425 -10.82 -12.21 -26.86
CA GLU A 425 -11.68 -11.66 -27.89
C GLU A 425 -11.33 -12.36 -29.21
N ARG A 426 -12.33 -13.03 -29.79
CA ARG A 426 -12.23 -13.59 -31.14
C ARG A 426 -13.20 -12.85 -32.03
N MET A 427 -12.66 -12.04 -32.95
CA MET A 427 -13.45 -11.29 -33.93
C MET A 427 -14.22 -12.20 -34.91
N ALA A 428 -13.74 -13.43 -35.13
CA ALA A 428 -14.41 -14.46 -35.92
C ALA A 428 -14.00 -15.87 -35.44
N PRO A 429 -14.78 -16.93 -35.73
CA PRO A 429 -14.46 -18.32 -35.35
C PRO A 429 -13.08 -18.82 -35.80
N LEU A 430 -12.50 -18.20 -36.83
CA LEU A 430 -11.21 -18.53 -37.43
C LEU A 430 -10.19 -17.37 -37.37
N ALA A 431 -10.52 -16.27 -36.68
CA ALA A 431 -9.59 -15.16 -36.47
C ALA A 431 -8.66 -15.45 -35.27
N PRO A 432 -7.42 -14.90 -35.27
CA PRO A 432 -6.56 -14.93 -34.09
C PRO A 432 -7.30 -14.37 -32.88
N ALA A 433 -7.14 -15.01 -31.73
CA ALA A 433 -7.72 -14.53 -30.49
C ALA A 433 -6.82 -13.43 -29.92
N SER A 434 -7.37 -12.23 -29.70
CA SER A 434 -6.71 -11.19 -28.91
C SER A 434 -6.90 -11.53 -27.44
N PHE A 435 -5.79 -11.67 -26.71
CA PHE A 435 -5.80 -11.92 -25.28
C PHE A 435 -5.69 -10.60 -24.55
N LEU A 436 -6.73 -10.27 -23.80
CA LEU A 436 -6.83 -9.08 -23.00
C LEU A 436 -7.03 -9.52 -21.55
N TYR A 437 -6.75 -8.62 -20.62
CA TYR A 437 -7.00 -8.89 -19.22
C TYR A 437 -7.69 -7.70 -18.55
N SER A 438 -8.47 -8.01 -17.52
CA SER A 438 -8.94 -7.04 -16.53
C SER A 438 -8.22 -7.31 -15.22
N GLU A 439 -8.03 -6.32 -14.36
CA GLU A 439 -7.41 -6.55 -13.04
C GLU A 439 -8.45 -6.89 -11.97
N MET A 440 -8.16 -7.89 -11.14
CA MET A 440 -8.83 -8.11 -9.85
C MET A 440 -8.28 -7.15 -8.78
N PRO A 441 -9.02 -6.87 -7.69
CA PRO A 441 -10.40 -7.24 -7.45
C PRO A 441 -11.36 -6.33 -8.23
N LEU A 442 -12.45 -6.89 -8.74
CA LEU A 442 -13.52 -6.11 -9.36
C LEU A 442 -14.25 -5.32 -8.26
N GLY A 443 -14.57 -4.05 -8.51
CA GLY A 443 -15.17 -3.17 -7.51
C GLY A 443 -14.18 -2.65 -6.46
N GLU A 444 -12.89 -2.48 -6.82
CA GLU A 444 -11.84 -1.92 -5.95
C GLU A 444 -12.24 -0.60 -5.26
N SER A 445 -13.12 0.20 -5.87
CA SER A 445 -13.64 1.45 -5.28
C SER A 445 -14.44 1.27 -3.98
N TYR A 446 -14.99 0.07 -3.75
CA TYR A 446 -15.72 -0.27 -2.54
C TYR A 446 -14.82 -0.88 -1.46
N PHE A 447 -13.52 -1.03 -1.71
CA PHE A 447 -12.60 -1.50 -0.69
C PHE A 447 -12.41 -0.45 0.40
N PRO A 448 -12.03 -0.88 1.62
CA PRO A 448 -11.73 0.06 2.68
C PRO A 448 -10.54 0.95 2.29
N GLY A 449 -10.52 2.18 2.85
CA GLY A 449 -9.41 3.11 2.62
C GLY A 449 -8.06 2.55 3.06
N ALA A 450 -6.98 3.04 2.43
CA ALA A 450 -5.64 2.61 2.74
C ALA A 450 -5.24 2.98 4.18
N SER A 451 -4.88 1.98 4.98
CA SER A 451 -4.49 2.15 6.38
C SER A 451 -3.80 0.90 6.90
N VAL A 452 -2.80 1.07 7.78
CA VAL A 452 -2.09 -0.02 8.45
C VAL A 452 -2.58 -0.14 9.89
N GLY A 453 -3.11 -1.31 10.25
CA GLY A 453 -3.47 -1.67 11.63
C GLY A 453 -2.52 -2.71 12.20
N TYR A 454 -2.41 -2.80 13.53
CA TYR A 454 -1.53 -3.75 14.21
C TYR A 454 -2.30 -4.83 14.93
N SER A 455 -2.00 -6.09 14.62
CA SER A 455 -2.56 -7.26 15.31
C SER A 455 -2.06 -7.41 16.75
N LYS A 456 -0.87 -6.87 17.06
CA LYS A 456 -0.21 -6.99 18.37
C LYS A 456 0.63 -5.76 18.65
N VAL A 457 0.41 -5.15 19.80
CA VAL A 457 1.24 -4.07 20.35
C VAL A 457 1.67 -4.47 21.74
N ARG A 458 2.98 -4.55 21.95
CA ARG A 458 3.57 -4.87 23.25
C ARG A 458 4.28 -3.64 23.82
N VAL A 459 4.00 -3.32 25.07
CA VAL A 459 4.51 -2.15 25.78
C VAL A 459 5.43 -2.62 26.89
N ARG A 460 6.59 -1.98 27.00
CA ARG A 460 7.57 -2.22 28.06
C ARG A 460 8.01 -0.92 28.70
N THR A 461 8.27 -0.94 30.00
CA THR A 461 8.91 0.20 30.68
C THR A 461 10.40 0.28 30.34
N ILE A 462 10.93 1.50 30.17
CA ILE A 462 12.34 1.73 29.76
C ILE A 462 13.34 1.22 30.82
N ASN A 463 12.98 1.28 32.11
CA ASN A 463 13.82 0.83 33.23
C ASN A 463 13.55 -0.64 33.61
N ALA A 464 13.61 -1.54 32.64
CA ALA A 464 13.27 -2.95 32.84
C ALA A 464 14.27 -3.75 33.71
N LYS A 465 15.43 -3.18 34.08
CA LYS A 465 16.46 -3.85 34.90
C LYS A 465 16.31 -3.60 36.42
N ALA A 466 15.33 -2.80 36.85
CA ALA A 466 15.09 -2.57 38.27
C ALA A 466 14.42 -3.80 38.93
N LYS A 467 14.69 -4.06 40.22
CA LYS A 467 14.08 -5.16 40.99
C LYS A 467 12.54 -5.11 41.03
N SER A 468 11.94 -3.95 40.73
CA SER A 468 10.50 -3.70 40.66
C SER A 468 10.04 -3.34 39.24
N ALA A 469 10.72 -3.86 38.20
CA ALA A 469 10.31 -3.63 36.83
C ALA A 469 8.90 -4.16 36.60
N ASN A 470 8.02 -3.31 36.10
CA ASN A 470 6.73 -3.74 35.58
C ASN A 470 6.98 -4.69 34.41
N GLY A 471 6.22 -5.78 34.35
CA GLY A 471 6.32 -6.72 33.24
C GLY A 471 5.77 -6.14 31.93
N TRP A 472 5.37 -7.02 31.02
CA TRP A 472 4.92 -6.60 29.70
C TRP A 472 3.42 -6.41 29.66
N GLU A 473 2.97 -5.35 29.00
CA GLU A 473 1.56 -5.17 28.65
C GLU A 473 1.39 -5.47 27.17
N GLU A 474 0.47 -6.34 26.81
CA GLU A 474 0.18 -6.68 25.43
C GLU A 474 -1.29 -6.41 25.12
N THR A 475 -1.53 -5.73 24.00
CA THR A 475 -2.87 -5.61 23.41
C THR A 475 -2.85 -6.21 22.02
N GLU A 476 -3.72 -7.20 21.80
CA GLU A 476 -4.02 -7.77 20.50
C GLU A 476 -5.29 -7.16 19.92
N TYR A 477 -5.31 -6.96 18.61
CA TYR A 477 -6.45 -6.44 17.87
C TYR A 477 -6.81 -7.39 16.72
N TYR A 478 -8.09 -7.44 16.39
CA TYR A 478 -8.53 -8.03 15.13
C TYR A 478 -8.09 -7.14 13.97
N THR A 479 -7.67 -7.77 12.89
CA THR A 479 -7.18 -7.08 11.69
C THR A 479 -7.91 -7.56 10.45
N SER A 480 -7.72 -6.83 9.35
CA SER A 480 -8.20 -7.26 8.02
C SER A 480 -7.57 -8.57 7.53
N LYS A 481 -6.57 -9.11 8.23
CA LYS A 481 -6.05 -10.46 7.97
C LYS A 481 -7.01 -11.52 8.50
N ASP A 482 -7.60 -11.28 9.67
CA ASP A 482 -8.56 -12.19 10.29
C ASP A 482 -9.92 -12.11 9.59
N PHE A 483 -10.35 -10.89 9.24
CA PHE A 483 -11.62 -10.60 8.57
C PHE A 483 -11.37 -9.78 7.28
N PRO A 484 -10.96 -10.43 6.18
CA PRO A 484 -10.69 -9.75 4.91
C PRO A 484 -11.99 -9.29 4.22
N THR A 485 -11.84 -8.41 3.24
CA THR A 485 -12.92 -8.04 2.32
C THR A 485 -13.23 -9.21 1.41
N ILE A 486 -14.50 -9.61 1.35
CA ILE A 486 -14.92 -10.71 0.48
C ILE A 486 -15.44 -10.12 -0.82
N VAL A 487 -14.94 -10.64 -1.95
CA VAL A 487 -15.40 -10.25 -3.29
C VAL A 487 -15.90 -11.47 -4.01
N GLU A 488 -17.14 -11.39 -4.49
CA GLU A 488 -17.80 -12.40 -5.29
C GLU A 488 -18.28 -11.75 -6.60
N HIS A 489 -18.16 -12.46 -7.71
CA HIS A 489 -18.70 -12.03 -8.99
C HIS A 489 -19.25 -13.23 -9.74
N THR A 490 -20.30 -13.01 -10.52
CA THR A 490 -20.83 -14.06 -11.39
C THR A 490 -19.92 -14.21 -12.61
N VAL A 491 -19.61 -15.45 -13.00
CA VAL A 491 -18.94 -15.72 -14.27
C VAL A 491 -19.88 -15.41 -15.43
N LEU A 492 -19.32 -14.87 -16.52
CA LEU A 492 -20.06 -14.71 -17.76
C LEU A 492 -20.21 -16.08 -18.42
N ASP A 493 -21.39 -16.66 -18.28
CA ASP A 493 -21.71 -17.96 -18.84
C ASP A 493 -21.73 -17.92 -20.39
N GLN A 494 -21.26 -18.99 -21.03
CA GLN A 494 -21.26 -19.11 -22.48
C GLN A 494 -22.67 -19.40 -23.02
N ASP A 495 -23.55 -20.04 -22.24
CA ASP A 495 -24.93 -20.32 -22.63
C ASP A 495 -25.79 -19.05 -22.71
N SER A 496 -25.46 -18.02 -21.94
CA SER A 496 -26.09 -16.69 -22.00
C SER A 496 -25.70 -15.88 -23.25
N LYS A 497 -24.75 -16.38 -24.06
CA LYS A 497 -24.42 -15.84 -25.40
C LYS A 497 -25.29 -16.41 -26.52
N LYS A 498 -26.33 -17.20 -26.21
CA LYS A 498 -27.25 -17.75 -27.21
C LYS A 498 -27.91 -16.62 -27.99
N ARG A 499 -27.55 -16.52 -29.27
CA ARG A 499 -28.15 -15.58 -30.21
C ARG A 499 -29.60 -15.99 -30.47
N TYR A 500 -30.52 -15.05 -30.33
CA TYR A 500 -31.88 -15.24 -30.80
C TYR A 500 -31.88 -15.24 -32.34
N LYS A 501 -31.90 -16.43 -32.94
CA LYS A 501 -31.92 -16.61 -34.41
C LYS A 501 -33.29 -17.11 -34.87
N PRO A 502 -34.22 -16.23 -35.29
CA PRO A 502 -35.48 -16.69 -35.88
C PRO A 502 -35.22 -17.25 -37.29
N LYS A 503 -35.53 -18.55 -37.49
CA LYS A 503 -35.11 -19.31 -38.68
C LYS A 503 -35.75 -18.87 -40.02
N LEU A 504 -36.94 -18.26 -40.01
CA LEU A 504 -37.65 -17.84 -41.23
C LEU A 504 -37.32 -16.40 -41.70
N PRO A 505 -37.25 -15.38 -40.82
CA PRO A 505 -36.95 -14.00 -41.21
C PRO A 505 -35.51 -13.75 -41.69
N ASP A 506 -34.52 -14.51 -41.17
CA ASP A 506 -33.10 -14.40 -41.56
C ASP A 506 -32.83 -14.86 -43.01
N LEU A 507 -33.70 -15.71 -43.57
CA LEU A 507 -33.59 -16.21 -44.94
C LEU A 507 -33.81 -15.11 -46.00
N LEU A 508 -34.57 -14.07 -45.67
CA LEU A 508 -34.94 -12.99 -46.60
C LEU A 508 -34.14 -11.69 -46.39
N ARG A 509 -33.26 -11.62 -45.37
CA ARG A 509 -32.40 -10.45 -45.05
C ARG A 509 -33.10 -9.08 -45.06
N VAL A 510 -34.39 -9.02 -44.73
CA VAL A 510 -35.17 -7.77 -44.86
C VAL A 510 -34.85 -6.77 -43.74
N TYR A 511 -34.57 -7.23 -42.52
CA TYR A 511 -33.91 -6.48 -41.43
C TYR A 511 -33.69 -7.44 -40.26
N SER A 512 -32.44 -7.79 -39.95
CA SER A 512 -32.11 -8.67 -38.82
C SER A 512 -31.24 -7.90 -37.82
N VAL A 513 -31.72 -7.75 -36.59
CA VAL A 513 -31.00 -7.09 -35.49
C VAL A 513 -30.82 -8.12 -34.38
N ASP A 514 -29.61 -8.67 -34.28
CA ASP A 514 -29.20 -9.55 -33.19
C ASP A 514 -28.95 -8.72 -31.94
N ARG A 515 -29.70 -9.00 -30.86
CA ARG A 515 -29.45 -8.44 -29.53
C ARG A 515 -29.01 -9.55 -28.58
N ILE A 516 -27.89 -9.33 -27.91
CA ILE A 516 -27.41 -10.20 -26.83
C ILE A 516 -27.47 -9.37 -25.56
N THR A 517 -28.18 -9.85 -24.55
CA THR A 517 -28.23 -9.25 -23.22
C THR A 517 -27.44 -10.13 -22.27
N VAL A 518 -26.44 -9.55 -21.62
CA VAL A 518 -25.62 -10.23 -20.62
C VAL A 518 -25.65 -9.39 -19.35
N SER A 519 -25.82 -10.05 -18.21
CA SER A 519 -25.77 -9.42 -16.88
C SER A 519 -24.65 -10.04 -16.05
N GLN A 520 -23.88 -9.22 -15.35
CA GLN A 520 -22.87 -9.66 -14.41
C GLN A 520 -23.14 -9.03 -13.05
N GLY A 521 -23.24 -9.85 -12.00
CA GLY A 521 -23.38 -9.39 -10.62
C GLY A 521 -22.03 -9.32 -9.93
N PHE A 522 -21.85 -8.29 -9.11
CA PHE A 522 -20.69 -8.10 -8.24
C PHE A 522 -21.18 -7.91 -6.80
N LYS A 523 -20.48 -8.52 -5.85
CA LYS A 523 -20.74 -8.39 -4.42
C LYS A 523 -19.42 -8.12 -3.71
N VAL A 524 -19.37 -7.02 -2.98
CA VAL A 524 -18.27 -6.67 -2.07
C VAL A 524 -18.83 -6.66 -0.66
N GLU A 525 -18.25 -7.46 0.23
CA GLU A 525 -18.68 -7.57 1.62
C GLU A 525 -17.58 -7.00 2.54
N LEU A 526 -17.92 -5.92 3.24
CA LEU A 526 -17.06 -5.23 4.19
C LEU A 526 -17.42 -5.61 5.63
N ASN A 527 -16.50 -5.37 6.56
CA ASN A 527 -16.72 -5.55 7.99
C ASN A 527 -15.97 -4.48 8.81
N ASP A 528 -16.44 -4.23 10.03
CA ASP A 528 -15.82 -3.31 11.00
C ASP A 528 -15.08 -4.08 12.10
N MET A 529 -14.22 -5.04 11.74
CA MET A 529 -13.40 -5.78 12.71
C MET A 529 -11.99 -5.23 12.88
N ASN A 530 -11.51 -4.49 11.88
CA ASN A 530 -10.15 -3.95 11.91
C ASN A 530 -9.98 -2.95 13.05
N GLY A 531 -9.05 -3.22 13.98
CA GLY A 531 -8.77 -2.40 15.15
C GLY A 531 -9.65 -2.69 16.37
N LYS A 532 -10.58 -3.66 16.32
CA LYS A 532 -11.32 -4.08 17.51
C LYS A 532 -10.40 -4.87 18.46
N VAL A 533 -10.49 -4.61 19.76
CA VAL A 533 -9.67 -5.30 20.77
C VAL A 533 -10.02 -6.79 20.81
N LYS A 534 -9.01 -7.62 20.57
CA LYS A 534 -9.10 -9.09 20.62
C LYS A 534 -8.73 -9.61 22.00
N ALA A 535 -7.59 -9.18 22.52
CA ALA A 535 -7.13 -9.57 23.85
C ALA A 535 -6.27 -8.50 24.50
N GLN A 536 -6.32 -8.42 25.81
CA GLN A 536 -5.41 -7.62 26.63
C GLN A 536 -4.80 -8.54 27.68
N ALA A 537 -3.49 -8.55 27.77
CA ALA A 537 -2.78 -9.43 28.69
C ALA A 537 -1.60 -8.72 29.36
N SER A 538 -1.37 -9.05 30.63
CA SER A 538 -0.18 -8.66 31.36
C SER A 538 0.71 -9.88 31.60
N PHE A 539 2.01 -9.71 31.41
CA PHE A 539 3.02 -10.76 31.53
C PHE A 539 4.05 -10.37 32.57
N ALA A 540 4.73 -11.36 33.16
CA ALA A 540 5.83 -11.09 34.07
C ALA A 540 7.08 -10.63 33.28
N GLU A 541 8.01 -9.93 33.94
CA GLU A 541 9.26 -9.52 33.28
C GLU A 541 10.13 -10.73 32.92
N ASN A 542 10.10 -11.78 33.74
CA ASN A 542 10.85 -13.03 33.57
C ASN A 542 10.13 -14.08 32.71
N ASP A 543 8.84 -13.92 32.42
CA ASP A 543 8.04 -14.82 31.59
C ASP A 543 7.19 -14.02 30.62
N SER A 544 7.66 -13.94 29.37
CA SER A 544 7.03 -13.19 28.29
C SER A 544 6.05 -14.02 27.43
N ILE A 545 5.81 -15.28 27.83
CA ILE A 545 4.99 -16.24 27.10
C ILE A 545 3.69 -16.53 27.87
N ASN A 546 3.77 -16.71 29.19
CA ASN A 546 2.59 -17.02 30.00
C ASN A 546 2.02 -15.75 30.64
N PRO A 547 0.77 -15.37 30.33
CA PRO A 547 0.16 -14.18 30.91
C PRO A 547 -0.21 -14.41 32.38
N ILE A 548 0.02 -13.39 33.21
CA ILE A 548 -0.44 -13.33 34.61
C ILE A 548 -1.95 -13.12 34.65
N SER A 549 -2.45 -12.20 33.82
CA SER A 549 -3.86 -11.92 33.67
C SER A 549 -4.16 -11.58 32.22
N TYR A 550 -5.33 -11.99 31.73
CA TYR A 550 -5.77 -11.63 30.39
C TYR A 550 -7.30 -11.48 30.34
N VAL A 551 -7.75 -10.65 29.42
CA VAL A 551 -9.13 -10.51 28.99
C VAL A 551 -9.14 -10.78 27.48
N GLN A 552 -10.05 -11.64 27.02
CA GLN A 552 -10.17 -11.97 25.61
C GLN A 552 -11.62 -11.82 25.15
N ASN A 553 -11.80 -11.14 24.03
CA ASN A 553 -13.09 -10.93 23.39
C ASN A 553 -13.26 -11.93 22.25
N TYR A 554 -14.45 -12.49 22.13
CA TYR A 554 -14.82 -13.40 21.05
C TYR A 554 -16.00 -12.82 20.28
N TYR A 555 -15.90 -12.82 18.95
CA TYR A 555 -16.97 -12.42 18.05
C TYR A 555 -17.52 -13.65 17.36
N LYS A 556 -18.85 -13.70 17.23
CA LYS A 556 -19.52 -14.81 16.58
C LYS A 556 -19.13 -14.88 15.09
N ALA A 557 -18.45 -15.95 14.72
CA ALA A 557 -18.03 -16.24 13.35
C ALA A 557 -18.71 -17.51 12.83
N ASP A 558 -18.77 -17.68 11.51
CA ASP A 558 -19.30 -18.91 10.89
C ASP A 558 -18.44 -20.13 11.24
N ASP A 559 -17.12 -19.97 11.19
CA ASP A 559 -16.14 -20.93 11.68
C ASP A 559 -15.07 -20.21 12.49
N GLU A 560 -15.01 -20.49 13.79
CA GLU A 560 -14.04 -19.87 14.69
C GLU A 560 -12.61 -20.39 14.49
N ARG A 561 -12.44 -21.59 13.91
CA ARG A 561 -11.14 -22.24 13.68
C ARG A 561 -10.51 -21.88 12.34
N SER A 562 -11.29 -21.31 11.42
CA SER A 562 -10.77 -20.85 10.14
C SER A 562 -9.75 -19.72 10.32
N ALA A 563 -8.69 -19.75 9.51
CA ALA A 563 -7.69 -18.68 9.45
C ALA A 563 -8.27 -17.37 8.90
N VAL A 564 -9.28 -17.49 8.01
CA VAL A 564 -10.06 -16.38 7.47
C VAL A 564 -11.47 -16.50 8.00
N LYS A 565 -11.89 -15.53 8.81
CA LYS A 565 -13.16 -15.56 9.52
C LYS A 565 -14.19 -14.71 8.79
N LYS A 566 -15.44 -15.17 8.86
CA LYS A 566 -16.62 -14.44 8.42
C LYS A 566 -17.52 -14.23 9.63
N LEU A 567 -17.99 -13.00 9.84
CA LEU A 567 -18.91 -12.69 10.93
C LEU A 567 -20.25 -13.38 10.69
N ASN A 568 -20.79 -13.99 11.74
CA ASN A 568 -22.12 -14.56 11.71
C ASN A 568 -23.09 -13.58 12.37
N ASN A 569 -23.87 -12.89 11.53
CA ASN A 569 -24.85 -11.90 11.96
C ASN A 569 -26.18 -12.51 12.42
N SER A 570 -26.36 -13.84 12.35
CA SER A 570 -27.58 -14.51 12.80
C SER A 570 -27.56 -14.66 14.30
N VAL A 571 -28.38 -13.90 15.01
CA VAL A 571 -28.46 -13.90 16.48
C VAL A 571 -29.91 -14.05 16.94
N TRP A 572 -30.07 -14.44 18.19
CA TRP A 572 -31.40 -14.52 18.80
C TRP A 572 -31.84 -13.12 19.21
N VAL A 573 -32.96 -12.67 18.68
CA VAL A 573 -33.47 -11.31 18.88
C VAL A 573 -34.86 -11.38 19.50
N ALA A 574 -35.10 -10.56 20.52
CA ALA A 574 -36.45 -10.33 21.03
C ALA A 574 -37.18 -9.39 20.05
N ASP A 575 -38.15 -9.91 19.31
CA ASP A 575 -38.83 -9.19 18.22
C ASP A 575 -40.13 -8.51 18.66
N SER A 576 -40.63 -8.83 19.85
CA SER A 576 -41.91 -8.34 20.35
C SER A 576 -41.92 -8.15 21.85
N VAL A 577 -42.80 -7.25 22.31
CA VAL A 577 -43.05 -6.94 23.73
C VAL A 577 -43.49 -8.18 24.53
N ASN A 578 -43.97 -9.22 23.83
CA ASN A 578 -44.44 -10.48 24.41
C ASN A 578 -43.30 -11.46 24.73
N GLY A 579 -42.04 -11.08 24.53
CA GLY A 579 -40.88 -11.92 24.85
C GLY A 579 -40.63 -13.06 23.84
N HIS A 580 -41.18 -12.98 22.63
CA HIS A 580 -40.88 -13.94 21.57
C HIS A 580 -39.42 -13.77 21.11
N ILE A 581 -38.69 -14.89 21.03
CA ILE A 581 -37.30 -14.94 20.61
C ILE A 581 -37.24 -15.46 19.19
N ASN A 582 -36.94 -14.56 18.24
CA ASN A 582 -36.61 -14.92 16.87
C ASN A 582 -35.18 -15.48 16.83
N LYS A 583 -35.04 -16.78 16.56
CA LYS A 583 -33.73 -17.47 16.51
C LYS A 583 -32.92 -17.18 15.24
N SER A 584 -33.51 -16.51 14.25
CA SER A 584 -32.92 -16.18 12.95
C SER A 584 -32.88 -14.66 12.71
N GLY A 585 -32.81 -13.86 13.77
CA GLY A 585 -32.69 -12.41 13.63
C GLY A 585 -31.33 -12.03 13.05
N ILE A 586 -31.30 -11.07 12.13
CA ILE A 586 -30.07 -10.56 11.52
C ILE A 586 -29.81 -9.18 12.10
N ILE A 587 -28.63 -8.96 12.69
CA ILE A 587 -28.22 -7.66 13.27
C ILE A 587 -26.95 -7.17 12.60
N GLY A 588 -26.84 -5.84 12.41
CA GLY A 588 -25.59 -5.21 12.00
C GLY A 588 -25.19 -5.51 10.56
N LYS A 589 -26.17 -5.77 9.69
CA LYS A 589 -25.98 -5.94 8.25
C LYS A 589 -26.66 -4.81 7.52
N ASP A 590 -25.91 -4.09 6.71
CA ASP A 590 -26.41 -3.11 5.76
C ASP A 590 -26.21 -3.68 4.34
N ILE A 591 -27.18 -3.46 3.45
CA ILE A 591 -27.14 -3.97 2.07
C ILE A 591 -27.50 -2.81 1.15
N GLU A 592 -26.51 -2.36 0.39
CA GLU A 592 -26.70 -1.43 -0.71
C GLU A 592 -26.82 -2.22 -2.02
N VAL A 593 -27.89 -1.97 -2.78
CA VAL A 593 -28.13 -2.58 -4.09
C VAL A 593 -28.08 -1.46 -5.12
N MET A 594 -27.20 -1.61 -6.11
CA MET A 594 -26.98 -0.66 -7.22
C MET A 594 -27.46 -1.19 -8.55
#